data_AF-A0A370L452-F1
#
_entry.id   AF-A0A370L452-F1
#
_cell.length_a   1.000
_cell.length_b   1.000
_cell.length_c   1.000
_cell.angle_alpha   90.00
_cell.angle_beta   90.00
_cell.angle_gamma   90.00
#
_symmetry.space_group_name_H-M   'P 1'
#
loop_
_entity.id
_entity.type
_entity.pdbx_description
1 polymer ?
#
loop_
_entity_poly.entity_id
_entity_poly.type
_entity_poly.pdbx_seq_one_letter_code
_entity_poly.pdbx_strand_id
1 'polypeptide(L)'
;MQSEPPRIERIGSVRILRGNPGWRGIALRLADPTGEGERFELTLSAGDGRSVAIASVDQDDAVALWRDCGRTSGLPLLLEAADGTVTEPYPQIGRLALGPIRIRRRYGFLRGRRPRFLARRKTGRISDRPIMVGGERLTDR
;
A
#
# COMPACT_ATOMS: atom_id res chain seq x y z
N MET A 1 -10.40 26.41 -1.95
CA MET A 1 -9.75 25.43 -2.86
C MET A 1 -10.84 24.45 -3.27
N GLN A 2 -11.45 24.63 -4.45
CA GLN A 2 -12.60 23.83 -4.88
C GLN A 2 -12.11 22.43 -5.29
N SER A 3 -12.56 21.41 -4.57
CA SER A 3 -12.22 20.01 -4.81
C SER A 3 -13.11 19.48 -5.93
N GLU A 4 -12.53 19.17 -7.08
CA GLU A 4 -13.21 18.70 -8.28
C GLU A 4 -13.99 17.38 -8.01
N PRO A 5 -15.27 17.25 -8.39
CA PRO A 5 -16.02 16.01 -8.14
C PRO A 5 -15.37 14.83 -8.86
N PRO A 6 -15.39 13.61 -8.28
CA PRO A 6 -14.84 12.44 -8.96
C PRO A 6 -15.57 12.25 -10.29
N ARG A 7 -14.81 12.19 -11.38
CA ARG A 7 -15.33 11.89 -12.70
C ARG A 7 -14.97 10.45 -13.04
N ILE A 8 -15.98 9.66 -13.37
CA ILE A 8 -15.79 8.38 -14.03
C ILE A 8 -15.52 8.71 -15.50
N GLU A 9 -14.26 8.62 -15.92
CA GLU A 9 -13.93 8.71 -17.34
C GLU A 9 -13.96 7.31 -17.94
N ARG A 10 -14.68 7.20 -19.06
CA ARG A 10 -14.75 5.99 -19.85
C ARG A 10 -13.67 6.08 -20.93
N ILE A 11 -12.62 5.28 -20.82
CA ILE A 11 -11.65 5.08 -21.91
C ILE A 11 -11.98 3.72 -22.54
N GLY A 12 -12.74 3.73 -23.64
CA GLY A 12 -13.23 2.50 -24.27
C GLY A 12 -14.25 1.74 -23.39
N SER A 13 -13.98 0.47 -23.07
CA SER A 13 -14.79 -0.33 -22.12
C SER A 13 -14.36 -0.14 -20.66
N VAL A 14 -13.26 0.55 -20.40
CA VAL A 14 -12.65 0.68 -19.07
C VAL A 14 -13.15 1.94 -18.37
N ARG A 15 -13.68 1.77 -17.16
CA ARG A 15 -14.00 2.87 -16.23
C ARG A 15 -12.76 3.17 -15.40
N ILE A 16 -12.14 4.33 -15.60
CA ILE A 16 -10.99 4.75 -14.80
C ILE A 16 -11.49 5.58 -13.61
N LEU A 17 -11.23 5.08 -12.40
CA LEU A 17 -11.46 5.81 -11.17
C LEU A 17 -10.21 6.62 -10.83
N ARG A 18 -10.27 7.95 -11.05
CA ARG A 18 -9.24 8.87 -10.54
C ARG A 18 -9.59 9.28 -9.12
N GLY A 19 -8.89 8.73 -8.13
CA GLY A 19 -9.11 9.06 -6.72
C GLY A 19 -8.71 10.49 -6.38
N ASN A 20 -9.68 11.39 -6.17
CA ASN A 20 -9.48 12.70 -5.55
C ASN A 20 -9.23 12.55 -4.02
N PRO A 21 -8.39 13.36 -3.34
CA PRO A 21 -8.21 13.41 -1.88
C PRO A 21 -9.47 13.37 -0.98
N GLY A 22 -10.67 13.59 -1.50
CA GLY A 22 -11.92 13.52 -0.72
C GLY A 22 -12.48 12.12 -0.46
N TRP A 23 -11.90 11.06 -1.05
CA TRP A 23 -12.40 9.69 -0.91
C TRP A 23 -11.49 8.84 -0.03
N ARG A 24 -12.09 8.14 0.93
CA ARG A 24 -11.41 7.24 1.86
C ARG A 24 -11.09 5.90 1.22
N GLY A 25 -11.93 5.38 0.33
CA GLY A 25 -11.67 4.10 -0.35
C GLY A 25 -12.84 3.56 -1.17
N ILE A 26 -12.67 2.32 -1.62
CA ILE A 26 -13.69 1.57 -2.38
C ILE A 26 -14.30 0.55 -1.44
N ALA A 27 -15.58 0.72 -1.10
CA ALA A 27 -16.30 -0.21 -0.25
C ALA A 27 -17.02 -1.27 -1.09
N LEU A 28 -16.97 -2.51 -0.61
CA LEU A 28 -17.82 -3.60 -1.05
C LEU A 28 -18.93 -3.80 0.00
N ARG A 29 -20.19 -3.83 -0.45
CA ARG A 29 -21.36 -4.05 0.39
C ARG A 29 -22.42 -4.90 -0.30
N LEU A 30 -23.33 -5.45 0.48
CA LEU A 30 -24.51 -6.14 -0.03
C LEU A 30 -25.54 -5.09 -0.50
N ALA A 31 -26.10 -5.24 -1.71
CA ALA A 31 -27.02 -4.28 -2.30
C ALA A 31 -28.39 -4.30 -1.62
N ASP A 32 -28.85 -5.49 -1.26
CA ASP A 32 -30.06 -5.71 -0.46
C ASP A 32 -29.75 -6.75 0.61
N PRO A 33 -29.46 -6.33 1.85
CA PRO A 33 -29.16 -7.27 2.94
C PRO A 33 -30.37 -8.06 3.44
N THR A 34 -31.56 -7.75 2.96
CA THR A 34 -32.83 -8.37 3.35
C THR A 34 -33.49 -9.18 2.23
N GLY A 35 -32.98 -9.08 1.01
CA GLY A 35 -33.52 -9.76 -0.17
C GLY A 35 -32.97 -11.18 -0.37
N GLU A 36 -33.61 -11.93 -1.28
CA GLU A 36 -33.20 -13.30 -1.65
C GLU A 36 -31.96 -13.36 -2.55
N GLY A 37 -31.46 -12.22 -3.05
CA GLY A 37 -30.34 -12.17 -4.00
C GLY A 37 -29.04 -11.69 -3.38
N GLU A 38 -27.96 -12.46 -3.53
CA GLU A 38 -26.58 -12.09 -3.15
C GLU A 38 -25.96 -11.14 -4.20
N ARG A 39 -26.55 -9.95 -4.34
CA ARG A 39 -26.04 -8.90 -5.24
C ARG A 39 -25.18 -7.92 -4.46
N PHE A 40 -24.01 -7.61 -4.98
CA PHE A 40 -23.07 -6.71 -4.34
C PHE A 40 -23.02 -5.36 -5.05
N GLU A 41 -22.68 -4.33 -4.28
CA GLU A 41 -22.33 -3.01 -4.80
C GLU A 41 -20.90 -2.66 -4.44
N LEU A 42 -20.23 -2.05 -5.41
CA LEU A 42 -19.00 -1.32 -5.19
C LEU A 42 -19.34 0.17 -5.07
N THR A 43 -18.89 0.81 -4.00
CA THR A 43 -19.12 2.24 -3.76
C THR A 43 -17.78 2.95 -3.52
N LEU A 44 -17.70 4.21 -3.95
CA LEU A 44 -16.68 5.13 -3.44
C LEU A 44 -17.18 5.68 -2.10
N SER A 45 -16.40 5.52 -1.03
CA SER A 45 -16.76 5.99 0.31
C SER A 45 -15.85 7.14 0.75
N ALA A 46 -16.44 8.25 1.20
CA ALA A 46 -15.71 9.40 1.74
C ALA A 46 -15.34 9.23 3.22
N GLY A 47 -15.94 8.24 3.91
CA GLY A 47 -15.71 7.96 5.33
C GLY A 47 -16.53 8.81 6.30
N ASP A 48 -17.25 9.81 5.82
CA ASP A 48 -18.19 10.66 6.59
C ASP A 48 -19.66 10.25 6.37
N GLY A 49 -19.89 9.04 5.86
CA GLY A 49 -21.22 8.52 5.48
C GLY A 49 -21.60 8.83 4.03
N ARG A 50 -20.88 9.70 3.31
CA ARG A 50 -21.13 9.90 1.88
C ARG A 50 -20.54 8.77 1.05
N SER A 51 -21.37 8.17 0.20
CA SER A 51 -20.97 7.13 -0.74
C SER A 51 -21.59 7.31 -2.12
N VAL A 52 -20.91 6.85 -3.17
CA VAL A 52 -21.42 6.82 -4.54
C VAL A 52 -21.26 5.42 -5.12
N ALA A 53 -22.35 4.80 -5.56
CA ALA A 53 -22.31 3.52 -6.24
C ALA A 53 -21.61 3.65 -7.61
N ILE A 54 -20.66 2.75 -7.88
CA ILE A 54 -19.87 2.74 -9.12
C ILE A 54 -20.07 1.46 -9.95
N ALA A 55 -20.51 0.37 -9.31
CA ALA A 55 -20.84 -0.88 -9.96
C ALA A 55 -21.80 -1.71 -9.10
N SER A 56 -22.66 -2.49 -9.76
CA SER A 56 -23.40 -3.60 -9.18
C SER A 56 -22.88 -4.88 -9.81
N VAL A 57 -22.53 -5.86 -8.97
CA VAL A 57 -21.77 -7.05 -9.35
C VAL A 57 -22.40 -8.27 -8.69
N ASP A 58 -22.40 -9.39 -9.39
CA ASP A 58 -22.80 -10.68 -8.83
C ASP A 58 -21.71 -11.23 -7.91
N GLN A 59 -22.10 -12.13 -7.00
CA GLN A 59 -21.22 -12.68 -5.96
C GLN A 59 -19.88 -13.19 -6.49
N ASP A 60 -19.91 -13.94 -7.61
CA ASP A 60 -18.73 -14.61 -8.16
C ASP A 60 -17.64 -13.63 -8.62
N ASP A 61 -18.04 -12.43 -9.04
CA ASP A 61 -17.13 -11.40 -9.57
C ASP A 61 -16.85 -10.27 -8.58
N ALA A 62 -17.65 -10.13 -7.52
CA ALA A 62 -17.64 -8.99 -6.61
C ALA A 62 -16.25 -8.72 -6.02
N VAL A 63 -15.60 -9.76 -5.50
CA VAL A 63 -14.27 -9.64 -4.88
C VAL A 63 -13.18 -9.35 -5.92
N ALA A 64 -13.26 -9.99 -7.09
CA ALA A 64 -12.28 -9.81 -8.15
C ALA A 64 -12.30 -8.38 -8.69
N LEU A 65 -13.50 -7.86 -9.00
CA LEU A 65 -13.67 -6.51 -9.51
C LEU A 65 -13.30 -5.46 -8.46
N TRP A 66 -13.69 -5.66 -7.20
CA TRP A 66 -13.33 -4.78 -6.09
C TRP A 66 -11.81 -4.64 -5.93
N ARG A 67 -11.07 -5.76 -5.94
CA ARG A 67 -9.60 -5.76 -5.86
C ARG A 67 -8.98 -5.10 -7.09
N ASP A 68 -9.52 -5.31 -8.28
CA ASP A 68 -9.05 -4.66 -9.50
C ASP A 68 -9.26 -3.13 -9.45
N CYS A 69 -10.41 -2.68 -8.96
CA CYS A 69 -10.69 -1.27 -8.74
C CYS A 69 -9.69 -0.66 -7.74
N GLY A 70 -9.38 -1.34 -6.63
CA GLY A 70 -8.37 -0.89 -5.68
C GLY A 70 -6.98 -0.79 -6.30
N ARG A 71 -6.57 -1.82 -7.08
CA ARG A 71 -5.28 -1.84 -7.78
C ARG A 71 -5.15 -0.71 -8.80
N THR A 72 -6.18 -0.48 -9.61
CA THR A 72 -6.15 0.50 -10.71
C THR A 72 -6.27 1.94 -10.21
N SER A 73 -7.06 2.17 -9.16
CA SER A 73 -7.24 3.51 -8.57
C SER A 73 -6.18 3.87 -7.53
N GLY A 74 -5.52 2.88 -6.94
CA GLY A 74 -4.67 3.03 -5.76
C GLY A 74 -5.45 3.43 -4.50
N LEU A 75 -6.78 3.28 -4.50
CA LEU A 75 -7.60 3.56 -3.32
C LEU A 75 -7.61 2.36 -2.36
N PRO A 76 -7.74 2.61 -1.05
CA PRO A 76 -7.85 1.55 -0.06
C PRO A 76 -9.14 0.75 -0.26
N LEU A 77 -9.08 -0.53 0.06
CA LEU A 77 -10.25 -1.43 0.00
C LEU A 77 -10.97 -1.39 1.35
N LEU A 78 -12.30 -1.32 1.31
CA LEU A 78 -13.17 -1.23 2.48
C LEU A 78 -14.29 -2.27 2.39
N LEU A 79 -14.78 -2.75 3.53
CA LEU A 79 -16.04 -3.48 3.64
C LEU A 79 -17.04 -2.61 4.38
N GLU A 80 -18.27 -2.54 3.87
CA GLU A 80 -19.38 -1.86 4.54
C GLU A 80 -20.45 -2.90 4.88
N ALA A 81 -20.73 -3.06 6.17
CA ALA A 81 -21.75 -3.97 6.66
C ALA A 81 -23.16 -3.35 6.54
N ALA A 82 -24.20 -4.16 6.72
CA ALA A 82 -25.59 -3.71 6.60
C ALA A 82 -25.98 -2.63 7.63
N ASP A 83 -25.26 -2.53 8.74
CA ASP A 83 -25.41 -1.50 9.77
C ASP A 83 -24.67 -0.19 9.42
N GLY A 84 -23.99 -0.14 8.27
CA GLY A 84 -23.18 0.99 7.82
C GLY A 84 -21.75 1.01 8.39
N THR A 85 -21.35 0.01 9.18
CA THR A 85 -19.99 -0.06 9.73
C THR A 85 -18.98 -0.31 8.61
N VAL A 86 -17.98 0.57 8.51
CA VAL A 86 -16.93 0.48 7.47
C VAL A 86 -15.61 -0.01 8.06
N THR A 87 -15.12 -1.16 7.60
CA THR A 87 -13.88 -1.79 8.08
C THR A 87 -12.83 -1.94 6.98
N GLU A 88 -11.57 -2.08 7.39
CA GLU A 88 -10.47 -2.40 6.50
C GLU A 88 -10.22 -3.92 6.56
N PRO A 89 -10.45 -4.66 5.47
CA PRO A 89 -10.32 -6.12 5.46
C PRO A 89 -8.85 -6.57 5.44
N TYR A 90 -7.94 -5.66 5.07
CA TYR A 90 -6.51 -5.89 5.04
C TYR A 90 -5.79 -4.82 5.86
N PRO A 91 -4.66 -5.17 6.51
CA PRO A 91 -3.82 -4.14 7.11
C PRO A 91 -3.33 -3.19 6.03
N GLN A 92 -3.60 -1.89 6.16
CA GLN A 92 -3.21 -0.87 5.19
C GLN A 92 -2.82 0.44 5.90
N ILE A 93 -2.00 1.28 5.25
CA ILE A 93 -1.70 2.65 5.68
C ILE A 93 -2.16 3.58 4.56
N GLY A 94 -3.34 4.18 4.74
CA GLY A 94 -4.00 4.89 3.66
C GLY A 94 -4.09 4.00 2.43
N ARG A 95 -3.53 4.46 1.31
CA ARG A 95 -3.52 3.77 0.00
C ARG A 95 -2.60 2.54 -0.08
N LEU A 96 -1.75 2.32 0.91
CA LEU A 96 -0.75 1.25 0.88
C LEU A 96 -1.27 0.00 1.57
N ALA A 97 -1.60 -1.04 0.80
CA ALA A 97 -1.81 -2.38 1.34
C ALA A 97 -0.50 -2.91 1.97
N LEU A 98 -0.56 -3.32 3.24
CA LEU A 98 0.58 -3.90 3.93
C LEU A 98 0.63 -5.40 3.65
N GLY A 99 1.74 -5.86 3.07
CA GLY A 99 2.07 -7.27 3.04
C GLY A 99 2.57 -7.79 4.39
N PRO A 100 2.81 -9.11 4.50
CA PRO A 100 3.44 -9.68 5.70
C PRO A 100 4.75 -8.95 6.02
N ILE A 101 4.84 -8.41 7.23
CA ILE A 101 6.00 -7.62 7.68
C ILE A 101 7.18 -8.58 7.86
N ARG A 102 8.15 -8.54 6.95
CA ARG A 102 9.44 -9.21 7.15
C ARG A 102 10.45 -8.23 7.72
N ILE A 103 10.83 -8.42 8.98
CA ILE A 103 11.90 -7.65 9.61
C ILE A 103 13.19 -7.85 8.78
N ARG A 104 13.64 -6.79 8.07
CA ARG A 104 14.84 -6.87 7.21
C ARG A 104 16.15 -7.02 7.99
N ARG A 105 16.18 -6.75 9.30
CA ARG A 105 17.42 -6.72 10.09
C ARG A 105 17.58 -7.96 10.96
N ARG A 106 18.65 -8.71 10.67
CA ARG A 106 19.16 -9.93 11.33
C ARG A 106 19.41 -9.86 12.85
N TYR A 107 19.05 -8.75 13.52
CA TYR A 107 19.35 -8.46 14.92
C TYR A 107 18.18 -7.80 15.69
N GLY A 108 16.93 -8.08 15.30
CA GLY A 108 15.73 -7.59 16.02
C GLY A 108 15.72 -7.92 17.52
N PHE A 109 16.42 -8.99 17.91
CA PHE A 109 16.63 -9.41 19.31
C PHE A 109 17.48 -8.46 20.16
N LEU A 110 18.17 -7.48 19.56
CA LEU A 110 18.93 -6.45 20.27
C LEU A 110 18.10 -5.19 20.55
N ARG A 111 16.83 -5.12 20.12
CA ARG A 111 15.96 -3.97 20.34
C ARG A 111 15.67 -3.83 21.85
N GLY A 112 16.06 -2.71 22.44
CA GLY A 112 15.92 -2.44 23.88
C GLY A 112 17.11 -2.83 24.76
N ARG A 113 18.13 -3.51 24.22
CA ARG A 113 19.39 -3.76 24.94
C ARG A 113 20.36 -2.61 24.69
N ARG A 114 21.01 -2.10 25.75
CA ARG A 114 22.10 -1.13 25.61
C ARG A 114 23.30 -1.85 24.96
N PRO A 115 23.74 -1.51 23.74
CA PRO A 115 24.86 -2.19 23.10
C PRO A 115 26.12 -2.03 23.95
N ARG A 116 26.60 -3.13 24.56
CA ARG A 116 27.80 -3.10 25.43
C ARG A 116 29.10 -3.04 24.61
N PHE A 117 29.03 -3.47 23.37
CA PHE A 117 30.03 -3.23 22.35
C PHE A 117 29.30 -2.62 21.17
N LEU A 118 29.62 -1.38 20.82
CA LEU A 118 29.31 -0.91 19.48
C LEU A 118 29.90 -1.96 18.55
N ALA A 119 29.11 -2.50 17.62
CA ALA A 119 29.63 -3.29 16.51
C ALA A 119 30.45 -2.36 15.60
N ARG A 120 31.54 -1.80 16.14
CA ARG A 120 32.54 -1.04 15.41
C ARG A 120 33.27 -2.06 14.57
N ARG A 121 32.96 -2.07 13.28
CA ARG A 121 33.92 -2.58 12.32
C ARG A 121 35.20 -1.76 12.49
N LYS A 122 36.33 -2.41 12.77
CA LYS A 122 37.63 -1.75 12.60
C LYS A 122 37.70 -1.28 11.15
N THR A 123 38.06 -0.02 10.92
CA THR A 123 38.43 0.45 9.59
C THR A 123 39.57 -0.43 9.10
N GLY A 124 39.42 -1.07 7.95
CA GLY A 124 40.53 -1.80 7.34
C GLY A 124 41.70 -0.84 7.14
N ARG A 125 42.91 -1.25 7.52
CA ARG A 125 44.12 -0.53 7.10
C ARG A 125 44.34 -0.88 5.63
N ILE A 126 44.33 0.12 4.77
CA ILE A 126 44.87 -0.01 3.43
C ILE A 126 46.39 -0.10 3.61
N SER A 127 47.02 -1.14 3.06
CA SER A 127 48.49 -1.24 3.05
C SER A 127 49.07 0.00 2.38
N ASP A 128 50.14 0.57 2.93
CA ASP A 128 50.78 1.72 2.32
C ASP A 128 51.11 1.41 0.85
N ARG A 129 50.67 2.28 -0.05
CA ARG A 129 51.05 2.17 -1.45
C ARG A 129 52.57 2.32 -1.53
N PRO A 130 53.28 1.45 -2.26
CA PRO A 130 54.71 1.64 -2.49
C PRO A 130 54.92 3.00 -3.13
N ILE A 131 55.89 3.76 -2.61
CA ILE A 131 56.30 5.02 -3.23
C ILE A 131 56.95 4.65 -4.57
N MET A 132 56.39 5.18 -5.65
CA MET A 132 56.94 5.01 -7.00
C MET A 132 57.77 6.25 -7.33
N VAL A 133 59.06 6.08 -7.57
CA VAL A 133 59.94 7.16 -8.05
C VAL A 133 60.33 6.83 -9.48
N GLY A 134 59.95 7.69 -10.44
CA GLY A 134 60.29 7.47 -11.85
C GLY A 134 59.69 6.22 -12.51
N GLY A 135 58.63 5.63 -11.93
CA GLY A 135 58.00 4.41 -12.47
C GLY A 135 58.52 3.10 -11.86
N GLU A 136 59.52 3.16 -10.97
CA GLU A 136 60.04 1.99 -10.25
C GLU A 136 59.61 1.99 -8.78
N ARG A 137 59.45 0.78 -8.21
CA ARG A 137 59.06 0.59 -6.81
C ARG A 137 60.26 0.84 -5.91
N LEU A 138 60.20 1.88 -5.07
CA LEU A 138 61.20 2.11 -4.04
C LEU A 138 61.04 1.02 -2.96
N THR A 139 62.06 0.19 -2.79
CA THR A 139 62.16 -0.76 -1.67
C THR A 139 63.14 -0.19 -0.67
N ASP A 140 62.72 -0.08 0.59
CA ASP A 140 63.61 0.28 1.70
C ASP A 140 64.49 -0.94 2.00
N ARG A 141 65.81 -0.73 2.14
CA ARG A 141 66.79 -1.81 2.26
C ARG A 141 67.17 -2.06 3.72
#